data_AF-A0A944V2T2-F1
#
_entry.id   AF-A0A944V2T2-F1
#
_cell.length_a   1.000
_cell.length_b   1.000
_cell.length_c   1.000
_cell.angle_alpha   90.00
_cell.angle_beta   90.00
_cell.angle_gamma   90.00
#
_symmetry.space_group_name_H-M   'P 1'
#
loop_
_entity.id
_entity.type
_entity.pdbx_description
1 polymer ?
#
loop_
_entity_poly.entity_id
_entity_poly.type
_entity_poly.pdbx_seq_one_letter_code
_entity_poly.pdbx_strand_id
1 'polypeptide(L)'
;MRPKARIMPELPEVQTIINGLNKKVLEKEIQEIIELRSGTVLWQFPVTSLGKVESISRRGKYIILQTTLHFKLIIHLRMTGKIIFENDLGKTSSYSRAEIIFSDRTKLIFDDVRTFGKIEIMKKDDDVPALQNLGVEPLSDEFNAEHLLNKLSNRKAPIKNVLLDQSVIAGLGNIYVAEILFRAKIHPVISANKIKMVSLKKIVLETKSVLKDALKHNGTTISDYRSVEDKTGEYQNFLKVYGKKTCECGKEISKIQQAGRSTYFCNNCQI
;
A
#
# COMPACT_ATOMS: atom_id res chain seq x y z
N MET A 1 5.45 21.13 -17.17
CA MET A 1 5.25 19.67 -17.38
C MET A 1 4.26 19.15 -16.36
N ARG A 2 3.17 18.49 -16.77
CA ARG A 2 2.26 17.86 -15.80
C ARG A 2 3.02 16.72 -15.11
N PRO A 3 3.07 16.66 -13.76
CA PRO A 3 3.71 15.55 -13.08
C PRO A 3 3.06 14.24 -13.54
N LYS A 4 3.87 13.26 -13.97
CA LYS A 4 3.41 11.89 -14.23
C LYS A 4 2.55 11.45 -13.05
N ALA A 5 1.38 10.91 -13.32
CA ALA A 5 0.41 10.53 -12.28
C ALA A 5 1.10 9.64 -11.23
N ARG A 6 1.39 10.21 -10.06
CA ARG A 6 2.05 9.50 -8.96
C ARG A 6 1.02 8.62 -8.25
N ILE A 7 1.27 7.32 -8.21
CA ILE A 7 0.32 6.32 -7.74
C ILE A 7 0.61 5.99 -6.28
N MET A 8 -0.45 5.80 -5.51
CA MET A 8 -0.44 5.34 -4.13
C MET A 8 0.26 3.97 -4.00
N PRO A 9 1.26 3.81 -3.11
CA PRO A 9 1.79 2.49 -2.76
C PRO A 9 0.66 1.57 -2.27
N GLU A 10 0.61 0.36 -2.81
CA GLU A 10 -0.34 -0.67 -2.42
C GLU A 10 0.39 -1.72 -1.56
N LEU A 11 -0.25 -2.84 -1.25
CA LEU A 11 0.31 -3.84 -0.35
C LEU A 11 1.74 -4.28 -0.71
N PRO A 12 2.05 -4.66 -1.96
CA PRO A 12 3.39 -5.12 -2.31
C PRO A 12 4.47 -4.07 -2.08
N GLU A 13 4.23 -2.81 -2.46
CA GLU A 13 5.21 -1.73 -2.26
C GLU A 13 5.44 -1.44 -0.78
N VAL A 14 4.38 -1.46 0.05
CA VAL A 14 4.51 -1.27 1.49
C VAL A 14 5.29 -2.42 2.14
N GLN A 15 5.06 -3.66 1.69
CA GLN A 15 5.83 -4.80 2.18
C GLN A 15 7.31 -4.72 1.79
N THR A 16 7.62 -4.28 0.56
CA THR A 16 9.01 -4.05 0.13
C THR A 16 9.71 -3.01 1.03
N ILE A 17 9.01 -1.93 1.40
CA ILE A 17 9.54 -0.94 2.34
C ILE A 17 9.83 -1.57 3.70
N ILE A 18 8.91 -2.36 4.24
CA ILE A 18 9.09 -3.05 5.53
C ILE A 18 10.31 -3.99 5.50
N ASN A 19 10.53 -4.70 4.41
CA ASN A 19 11.70 -5.56 4.26
C ASN A 19 13.01 -4.76 4.31
N GLY A 20 13.04 -3.58 3.67
CA GLY A 20 14.18 -2.68 3.72
C GLY A 20 14.37 -2.05 5.11
N LEU A 21 13.29 -1.63 5.77
CA LEU A 21 13.33 -1.11 7.13
C LEU A 21 13.87 -2.14 8.12
N ASN A 22 13.41 -3.39 8.05
CA ASN A 22 13.88 -4.45 8.95
C ASN A 22 15.40 -4.65 8.88
N LYS A 23 16.00 -4.48 7.71
CA LYS A 23 17.46 -4.60 7.56
C LYS A 23 18.23 -3.37 8.01
N LYS A 24 17.59 -2.19 8.00
CA LYS A 24 18.27 -0.90 8.17
C LYS A 24 18.06 -0.27 9.54
N VAL A 25 16.94 -0.52 10.21
CA VAL A 25 16.58 0.20 11.44
C VAL A 25 16.08 -0.67 12.59
N LEU A 26 15.90 -1.98 12.39
CA LEU A 26 15.58 -2.90 13.49
C LEU A 26 16.69 -2.85 14.56
N GLU A 27 16.30 -2.91 15.83
CA GLU A 27 17.17 -2.77 17.02
C GLU A 27 17.89 -1.42 17.18
N LYS A 28 17.70 -0.46 16.26
CA LYS A 28 18.26 0.89 16.42
C LYS A 28 17.47 1.69 17.44
N GLU A 29 18.17 2.44 18.28
CA GLU A 29 17.58 3.37 19.22
C GLU A 29 17.17 4.66 18.53
N ILE A 30 15.90 5.04 18.68
CA ILE A 30 15.37 6.32 18.19
C ILE A 30 15.86 7.39 19.14
N GLN A 31 16.75 8.25 18.65
CA GLN A 31 17.27 9.38 19.41
C GLN A 31 16.30 10.56 19.36
N GLU A 32 15.76 10.87 18.19
CA GLU A 32 14.91 12.05 18.01
C GLU A 32 13.94 11.86 16.83
N ILE A 33 12.76 12.47 16.93
CA ILE A 33 11.83 12.63 15.81
C ILE A 33 11.62 14.12 15.57
N ILE A 34 12.01 14.59 14.39
CA ILE A 34 11.90 15.98 13.99
C ILE A 34 10.70 16.14 13.06
N GLU A 35 9.74 16.98 13.43
CA GLU A 35 8.67 17.39 12.52
C GLU A 35 9.12 18.62 11.71
N LEU A 36 9.39 18.42 10.41
CA LEU A 36 9.79 19.50 9.50
C LEU A 36 8.60 20.29 8.98
N ARG A 37 7.39 19.71 9.02
CA ARG A 37 6.14 20.38 8.62
C ARG A 37 5.01 19.97 9.54
N SER A 38 4.43 20.96 10.20
CA SER A 38 3.34 20.79 11.17
C SER A 38 2.19 19.92 10.65
N GLY A 39 1.71 19.03 11.53
CA GLY A 39 0.61 18.10 11.28
C GLY A 39 1.03 16.86 10.49
N THR A 40 2.32 16.62 10.30
CA THR A 40 2.86 15.37 9.72
C THR A 40 2.99 14.30 10.79
N VAL A 41 3.53 14.68 11.95
CA VAL A 41 3.72 13.80 13.11
C VAL A 41 2.63 14.11 14.13
N LEU A 42 1.81 13.10 14.42
CA LEU A 42 0.68 13.23 15.33
C LEU A 42 1.02 12.49 16.61
N TRP A 43 1.38 13.25 17.64
CA TRP A 43 1.64 12.73 18.98
C TRP A 43 0.34 12.68 19.77
N GLN A 44 -0.03 11.50 20.28
CA GLN A 44 -1.21 11.39 21.15
C GLN A 44 -0.93 11.76 22.60
N PHE A 45 0.35 11.85 22.97
CA PHE A 45 0.82 12.23 24.30
C PHE A 45 2.27 12.73 24.22
N PRO A 46 2.76 13.48 25.24
CA PRO A 46 4.16 13.85 25.33
C PRO A 46 5.05 12.61 25.48
N VAL A 47 6.12 12.51 24.69
CA VAL A 47 7.09 11.41 24.74
C VAL A 47 8.49 11.98 24.83
N THR A 48 9.25 11.50 25.81
CA THR A 48 10.67 11.88 26.00
C THR A 48 11.62 10.88 25.36
N SER A 49 11.24 9.61 25.28
CA SER A 49 12.00 8.56 24.58
C SER A 49 11.07 7.47 24.08
N LEU A 50 11.40 6.92 22.90
CA LEU A 50 10.72 5.77 22.31
C LEU A 50 11.51 4.47 22.49
N GLY A 51 12.80 4.55 22.82
CA GLY A 51 13.70 3.39 22.88
C GLY A 51 14.07 2.86 21.50
N LYS A 52 14.28 1.55 21.42
CA LYS A 52 14.70 0.87 20.18
C LYS A 52 13.52 0.42 19.35
N VAL A 53 13.71 0.35 18.03
CA VAL A 53 12.76 -0.33 17.13
C VAL A 53 12.79 -1.83 17.42
N GLU A 54 11.72 -2.34 18.00
CA GLU A 54 11.57 -3.74 18.40
C GLU A 54 11.00 -4.60 17.27
N SER A 55 10.03 -4.07 16.51
CA SER A 55 9.45 -4.81 15.39
C SER A 55 8.89 -3.88 14.32
N ILE A 56 8.84 -4.39 13.08
CA ILE A 56 8.31 -3.67 11.93
C ILE A 56 7.35 -4.58 11.17
N SER A 57 6.09 -4.22 11.13
CA SER A 57 5.02 -5.01 10.50
C SER A 57 4.13 -4.19 9.58
N ARG A 58 3.27 -4.90 8.84
CA ARG A 58 2.31 -4.32 7.89
C ARG A 58 0.89 -4.66 8.33
N ARG A 59 -0.03 -3.71 8.15
CA ARG A 59 -1.46 -4.01 8.06
C ARG A 59 -2.06 -3.24 6.88
N GLY A 60 -2.58 -3.96 5.88
CA GLY A 60 -3.02 -3.36 4.63
C GLY A 60 -1.92 -2.52 3.98
N LYS A 61 -2.08 -1.20 3.97
CA LYS A 61 -1.12 -0.22 3.43
C LYS A 61 -0.41 0.61 4.52
N TYR A 62 -0.56 0.21 5.77
CA TYR A 62 0.07 0.84 6.93
C TYR A 62 1.35 0.10 7.30
N ILE A 63 2.37 0.88 7.66
CA ILE A 63 3.60 0.42 8.30
C ILE A 63 3.46 0.64 9.79
N ILE A 64 3.82 -0.36 10.59
CA ILE A 64 3.70 -0.33 12.05
C ILE A 64 5.09 -0.62 12.61
N LEU A 65 5.70 0.36 13.26
CA LEU A 65 6.96 0.22 14.00
C LEU A 65 6.62 0.15 15.49
N GLN A 66 6.94 -0.95 16.17
CA GLN A 66 6.84 -1.03 17.63
C GLN A 66 8.19 -0.74 18.25
N THR A 67 8.18 -0.15 19.45
CA THR A 67 9.39 0.23 20.15
C THR A 67 9.46 -0.39 21.54
N THR A 68 10.68 -0.53 22.08
CA THR A 68 10.93 -1.20 23.36
C THR A 68 10.33 -0.48 24.57
N LEU A 69 9.98 0.80 24.46
CA LEU A 69 9.32 1.56 25.53
C LEU A 69 7.79 1.59 25.37
N HIS A 70 7.20 0.52 24.86
CA HIS A 70 5.74 0.35 24.73
C HIS A 70 5.05 1.43 23.90
N PHE A 71 5.71 1.91 22.85
CA PHE A 71 5.10 2.79 21.85
C PHE A 71 5.03 2.12 20.48
N LYS A 72 4.22 2.71 19.60
CA LYS A 72 4.20 2.36 18.18
C LYS A 72 4.03 3.59 17.30
N LEU A 73 4.66 3.54 16.14
CA LEU A 73 4.49 4.51 15.07
C LEU A 73 3.67 3.85 13.96
N ILE A 74 2.53 4.46 13.62
CA ILE A 74 1.68 4.06 12.51
C ILE A 74 1.93 5.02 11.35
N ILE A 75 2.46 4.50 10.25
CA ILE A 75 2.81 5.30 9.08
C ILE A 75 1.94 4.89 7.90
N HIS A 76 1.31 5.87 7.27
CA HIS A 76 0.57 5.66 6.03
C HIS A 76 1.08 6.61 4.93
N LEU A 77 1.72 6.05 3.89
CA LEU A 77 2.39 6.81 2.83
C LEU A 77 1.44 7.60 1.91
N ARG A 78 0.16 7.20 1.88
CA ARG A 78 -0.85 7.81 0.99
C ARG A 78 -0.35 7.79 -0.44
N MET A 79 -0.37 8.92 -1.16
CA MET A 79 -0.17 8.92 -2.61
C MET A 79 1.28 9.14 -3.04
N THR A 80 2.04 9.94 -2.28
CA THR A 80 3.39 10.37 -2.66
C THR A 80 4.39 10.26 -1.52
N GLY A 81 3.97 9.71 -0.38
CA GLY A 81 4.84 9.46 0.76
C GLY A 81 5.92 8.44 0.42
N LYS A 82 7.12 8.71 0.90
CA LYS A 82 8.29 7.85 0.78
C LYS A 82 9.01 7.80 2.12
N ILE A 83 9.71 6.70 2.33
CA ILE A 83 10.65 6.56 3.44
C ILE A 83 12.02 6.36 2.82
N ILE A 84 12.93 7.28 3.11
CA ILE A 84 14.30 7.29 2.61
C ILE A 84 15.22 7.05 3.80
N PHE A 85 16.21 6.17 3.67
CA PHE A 85 17.21 5.94 4.70
C PHE A 85 18.53 6.57 4.28
N GLU A 86 19.11 7.37 5.16
CA GLU A 86 20.40 8.03 4.96
C GLU A 86 21.40 7.58 6.04
N ASN A 87 22.65 7.38 5.64
CA ASN A 87 23.73 6.96 6.55
C ASN A 87 24.32 8.13 7.35
N ASP A 88 23.93 9.35 7.04
CA ASP A 88 24.39 10.55 7.72
C ASP A 88 23.24 11.55 7.93
N LEU A 89 23.53 12.61 8.67
CA LEU A 89 22.58 13.68 8.98
C LEU A 89 22.52 14.76 7.89
N GLY A 90 22.90 14.43 6.65
CA GLY A 90 22.98 15.32 5.50
C GLY A 90 21.66 15.99 5.11
N LYS A 91 21.66 16.69 3.97
CA LYS A 91 20.59 17.65 3.64
C LYS A 91 19.23 17.00 3.39
N THR A 92 18.18 17.68 3.85
CA THR A 92 16.78 17.38 3.52
C THR A 92 16.37 18.00 2.19
N SER A 93 15.24 17.54 1.65
CA SER A 93 14.58 18.12 0.48
C SER A 93 13.45 19.07 0.92
N SER A 94 12.95 19.93 0.02
CA SER A 94 11.75 20.74 0.30
C SER A 94 10.46 19.92 0.45
N TYR A 95 10.52 18.62 0.13
CA TYR A 95 9.45 17.66 0.29
C TYR A 95 9.58 16.80 1.56
N SER A 96 10.70 16.88 2.27
CA SER A 96 10.87 16.26 3.58
C SER A 96 9.87 16.83 4.59
N ARG A 97 9.22 15.96 5.34
CA ARG A 97 8.12 16.28 6.26
C ARG A 97 8.40 15.91 7.70
N ALA A 98 9.12 14.82 7.91
CA ALA A 98 9.62 14.43 9.21
C ALA A 98 10.92 13.64 9.08
N GLU A 99 11.71 13.61 10.15
CA GLU A 99 12.90 12.77 10.28
C GLU A 99 12.81 11.92 11.55
N ILE A 100 13.30 10.69 11.48
CA ILE A 100 13.55 9.83 12.64
C ILE A 100 15.06 9.61 12.68
N ILE A 101 15.72 10.21 13.65
CA ILE A 101 17.17 10.14 13.85
C ILE A 101 17.45 9.01 14.84
N PHE A 102 18.40 8.14 14.49
CA PHE A 102 18.86 7.05 15.35
C PHE A 102 20.16 7.41 16.07
N SER A 103 20.45 6.73 17.18
CA SER A 103 21.63 6.98 18.01
C SER A 103 22.97 6.74 17.29
N ASP A 104 22.97 5.96 16.21
CA ASP A 104 24.14 5.72 15.35
C ASP A 104 24.34 6.80 14.27
N ARG A 105 23.60 7.93 14.38
CA ARG A 105 23.61 9.07 13.45
C ARG A 105 23.11 8.77 12.04
N THR A 106 22.45 7.63 11.83
CA THR A 106 21.64 7.38 10.63
C THR A 106 20.24 7.97 10.80
N LYS A 107 19.49 8.14 9.72
CA LYS A 107 18.12 8.65 9.78
C LYS A 107 17.18 8.06 8.76
N LEU A 108 15.89 8.05 9.10
CA LEU A 108 14.79 7.91 8.14
C LEU A 108 14.18 9.27 7.85
N ILE A 109 14.03 9.61 6.57
CA ILE A 109 13.32 10.80 6.12
C ILE A 109 11.96 10.37 5.58
N PHE A 110 10.90 10.96 6.13
CA PHE A 110 9.56 10.89 5.58
C PHE A 110 9.35 12.04 4.59
N ASP A 111 9.34 11.72 3.31
CA ASP A 111 9.18 12.68 2.21
C ASP A 111 7.78 12.54 1.61
N ASP A 112 7.02 13.63 1.49
CA ASP A 112 5.70 13.57 0.87
C ASP A 112 5.33 14.89 0.18
N VAL A 113 5.39 14.87 -1.15
CA VAL A 113 5.07 16.05 -1.98
C VAL A 113 3.65 16.57 -1.75
N ARG A 114 2.68 15.68 -1.52
CA ARG A 114 1.26 16.06 -1.34
C ARG A 114 0.83 16.23 0.12
N THR A 115 1.73 16.02 1.07
CA THR A 115 1.51 16.24 2.52
C THR A 115 0.32 15.47 3.11
N PHE A 116 -0.08 14.37 2.48
CA PHE A 116 -1.23 13.58 2.89
C PHE A 116 -0.86 12.47 3.86
N GLY A 117 0.33 11.91 3.73
CA GLY A 117 0.81 10.88 4.64
C GLY A 117 1.10 11.43 6.03
N LYS A 118 1.04 10.54 7.01
CA LYS A 118 1.13 10.85 8.45
C LYS A 118 1.96 9.80 9.16
N ILE A 119 2.59 10.22 10.25
CA ILE A 119 3.21 9.38 11.27
C ILE A 119 2.41 9.61 12.55
N GLU A 120 1.66 8.62 12.99
CA GLU A 120 0.91 8.68 14.25
C GLU A 120 1.66 7.93 15.33
N ILE A 121 1.91 8.57 16.47
CA ILE A 121 2.67 8.02 17.59
C ILE A 121 1.73 7.83 18.77
N MET A 122 1.64 6.58 19.25
CA MET A 122 0.68 6.15 20.25
C MET A 122 1.22 4.98 21.09
N LYS A 123 0.53 4.60 22.18
CA LYS A 123 1.00 3.48 23.00
C LYS A 123 0.81 2.18 22.23
N LYS A 124 1.66 1.20 22.52
CA LYS A 124 1.64 -0.10 21.84
C LYS A 124 0.25 -0.76 21.92
N ASP A 125 -0.41 -0.62 23.05
CA ASP A 125 -1.70 -1.27 23.35
C ASP A 125 -2.92 -0.43 22.94
N ASP A 126 -2.74 0.84 22.57
CA ASP A 126 -3.86 1.70 22.16
C ASP A 126 -4.47 1.21 20.85
N ASP A 127 -5.78 1.25 20.73
CA ASP A 127 -6.44 0.92 19.49
C ASP A 127 -6.09 1.89 18.36
N VAL A 128 -5.99 1.37 17.13
CA VAL A 128 -5.82 2.18 15.93
C VAL A 128 -7.14 2.13 15.13
N PRO A 129 -8.04 3.12 15.25
CA PRO A 129 -9.34 3.07 14.58
C PRO A 129 -9.24 2.84 13.06
N ALA A 130 -8.19 3.37 12.45
CA ALA A 130 -7.92 3.18 11.02
C ALA A 130 -7.60 1.72 10.66
N LEU A 131 -7.02 0.93 11.57
CA LEU A 131 -6.71 -0.49 11.36
C LEU A 131 -7.87 -1.41 11.71
N GLN A 132 -8.68 -1.05 12.73
CA GLN A 132 -9.85 -1.83 13.15
C GLN A 132 -10.89 -2.00 12.04
N ASN A 133 -11.04 -0.98 11.20
CA ASN A 133 -12.00 -0.98 10.09
C ASN A 133 -11.50 -1.70 8.83
N LEU A 134 -10.27 -2.24 8.84
CA LEU A 134 -9.71 -2.93 7.69
C LEU A 134 -10.26 -4.35 7.55
N GLY A 135 -10.59 -4.73 6.32
CA GLY A 135 -10.95 -6.09 5.95
C GLY A 135 -9.75 -7.04 6.02
N VAL A 136 -10.00 -8.31 5.71
CA VAL A 136 -8.99 -9.38 5.81
C VAL A 136 -7.73 -9.08 4.96
N GLU A 137 -6.60 -9.63 5.37
CA GLU A 137 -5.37 -9.61 4.56
C GLU A 137 -5.55 -10.51 3.31
N PRO A 138 -5.25 -10.04 2.09
CA PRO A 138 -5.53 -10.79 0.87
C PRO A 138 -4.66 -12.04 0.68
N LEU A 139 -3.59 -12.18 1.47
CA LEU A 139 -2.72 -13.36 1.47
C LEU A 139 -3.02 -14.34 2.61
N SER A 140 -3.94 -14.02 3.52
CA SER A 140 -4.36 -14.94 4.59
C SER A 140 -5.36 -15.98 4.10
N ASP A 141 -5.61 -17.00 4.91
CA ASP A 141 -6.62 -18.04 4.63
C ASP A 141 -8.05 -17.55 4.84
N GLU A 142 -8.24 -16.51 5.67
CA GLU A 142 -9.51 -15.81 5.83
C GLU A 142 -9.97 -15.15 4.53
N PHE A 143 -9.02 -14.74 3.67
CA PHE A 143 -9.35 -14.27 2.33
C PHE A 143 -9.66 -15.44 1.40
N ASN A 144 -10.95 -15.77 1.34
CA ASN A 144 -11.50 -16.85 0.53
C ASN A 144 -12.83 -16.44 -0.16
N ALA A 145 -13.37 -17.35 -0.98
CA ALA A 145 -14.53 -17.06 -1.83
C ALA A 145 -15.82 -16.88 -1.01
N GLU A 146 -15.91 -17.53 0.15
CA GLU A 146 -17.04 -17.41 1.07
C GLU A 146 -17.03 -16.03 1.77
N HIS A 147 -15.86 -15.57 2.23
CA HIS A 147 -15.70 -14.20 2.71
C HIS A 147 -16.14 -13.17 1.67
N LEU A 148 -15.70 -13.33 0.41
CA LEU A 148 -16.16 -12.45 -0.67
C LEU A 148 -17.66 -12.55 -0.89
N LEU A 149 -18.25 -13.75 -0.95
CA LEU A 149 -19.69 -13.90 -1.12
C LEU A 149 -20.46 -13.13 -0.05
N ASN A 150 -20.06 -13.28 1.21
CA ASN A 150 -20.69 -12.62 2.36
C ASN A 150 -20.57 -11.10 2.28
N LYS A 151 -19.42 -10.56 1.85
CA LYS A 151 -19.21 -9.11 1.73
C LYS A 151 -19.86 -8.49 0.49
N LEU A 152 -20.08 -9.27 -0.58
CA LEU A 152 -20.53 -8.78 -1.88
C LEU A 152 -22.04 -8.97 -2.11
N SER A 153 -22.69 -9.93 -1.44
CA SER A 153 -24.09 -10.35 -1.66
C SER A 153 -25.10 -9.19 -1.68
N ASN A 154 -24.90 -8.18 -0.84
CA ASN A 154 -25.79 -7.02 -0.72
C ASN A 154 -25.28 -5.75 -1.44
N ARG A 155 -24.15 -5.84 -2.16
CA ARG A 155 -23.52 -4.67 -2.79
C ARG A 155 -23.83 -4.61 -4.29
N LYS A 156 -24.63 -3.60 -4.67
CA LYS A 156 -24.94 -3.28 -6.08
C LYS A 156 -23.83 -2.48 -6.79
N ALA A 157 -22.80 -2.05 -6.06
CA ALA A 157 -21.68 -1.31 -6.62
C ALA A 157 -20.86 -2.20 -7.58
N PRO A 158 -20.19 -1.61 -8.59
CA PRO A 158 -19.27 -2.34 -9.45
C PRO A 158 -18.22 -3.14 -8.67
N ILE A 159 -17.90 -4.35 -9.11
CA ILE A 159 -16.95 -5.25 -8.46
C ILE A 159 -15.59 -4.59 -8.23
N LYS A 160 -15.10 -3.79 -9.18
CA LYS A 160 -13.85 -3.01 -9.00
C LYS A 160 -13.92 -2.12 -7.76
N ASN A 161 -15.03 -1.41 -7.57
CA ASN A 161 -15.18 -0.47 -6.46
C ASN A 161 -15.21 -1.22 -5.12
N VAL A 162 -15.85 -2.39 -5.09
CA VAL A 162 -15.90 -3.24 -3.89
C VAL A 162 -14.54 -3.83 -3.54
N LEU A 163 -13.74 -4.26 -4.53
CA LEU A 163 -12.38 -4.75 -4.28
C LEU A 163 -11.40 -3.65 -3.84
N LEU A 164 -11.70 -2.39 -4.13
CA LEU A 164 -10.92 -1.24 -3.65
C LEU A 164 -11.30 -0.78 -2.24
N ASP A 165 -12.43 -1.27 -1.71
CA ASP A 165 -12.89 -0.96 -0.37
C ASP A 165 -11.99 -1.67 0.67
N GLN A 166 -11.23 -0.89 1.42
CA GLN A 166 -10.28 -1.41 2.40
C GLN A 166 -10.96 -2.14 3.56
N SER A 167 -12.28 -1.95 3.78
CA SER A 167 -13.08 -2.72 4.75
C SER A 167 -13.46 -4.13 4.27
N VAL A 168 -13.34 -4.38 2.96
CA VAL A 168 -13.59 -5.70 2.35
C VAL A 168 -12.28 -6.47 2.28
N ILE A 169 -11.25 -5.85 1.71
CA ILE A 169 -9.91 -6.43 1.52
C ILE A 169 -8.88 -5.33 1.77
N ALA A 170 -8.02 -5.53 2.76
CA ALA A 170 -6.98 -4.56 3.04
C ALA A 170 -5.87 -4.64 1.98
N GLY A 171 -5.25 -3.50 1.64
CA GLY A 171 -4.01 -3.50 0.87
C GLY A 171 -4.16 -3.45 -0.65
N LEU A 172 -5.32 -3.83 -1.20
CA LEU A 172 -5.57 -3.71 -2.64
C LEU A 172 -5.76 -2.25 -3.06
N GLY A 173 -5.25 -1.87 -4.23
CA GLY A 173 -5.47 -0.57 -4.85
C GLY A 173 -5.72 -0.67 -6.35
N ASN A 174 -5.55 0.44 -7.04
CA ASN A 174 -6.04 0.62 -8.40
C ASN A 174 -5.27 -0.23 -9.42
N ILE A 175 -3.97 -0.44 -9.20
CA ILE A 175 -3.13 -1.25 -10.07
C ILE A 175 -3.55 -2.71 -9.93
N TYR A 176 -3.44 -3.26 -8.72
CA TYR A 176 -3.62 -4.69 -8.52
C TYR A 176 -5.06 -5.12 -8.75
N VAL A 177 -6.08 -4.32 -8.42
CA VAL A 177 -7.47 -4.66 -8.74
C VAL A 177 -7.72 -4.77 -10.26
N ALA A 178 -7.09 -3.92 -11.08
CA ALA A 178 -7.24 -4.01 -12.53
C ALA A 178 -6.62 -5.32 -13.07
N GLU A 179 -5.41 -5.65 -12.61
CA GLU A 179 -4.72 -6.89 -12.98
C GLU A 179 -5.45 -8.15 -12.51
N ILE A 180 -6.00 -8.13 -11.28
CA ILE A 180 -6.78 -9.23 -10.71
C ILE A 180 -8.05 -9.48 -11.54
N LEU A 181 -8.81 -8.44 -11.84
CA LEU A 181 -10.06 -8.58 -12.61
C LEU A 181 -9.79 -9.03 -14.05
N PHE A 182 -8.68 -8.57 -14.64
CA PHE A 182 -8.26 -9.02 -15.95
C PHE A 182 -7.93 -10.52 -15.95
N ARG A 183 -7.06 -10.96 -15.04
CA ARG A 183 -6.67 -12.38 -14.92
C ARG A 183 -7.85 -13.28 -14.56
N ALA A 184 -8.78 -12.78 -13.73
CA ALA A 184 -10.02 -13.48 -13.40
C ALA A 184 -11.06 -13.48 -14.54
N LYS A 185 -10.83 -12.73 -15.63
CA LYS A 185 -11.73 -12.55 -16.78
C LYS A 185 -13.09 -11.95 -16.42
N ILE A 186 -13.11 -10.99 -15.49
CA ILE A 186 -14.33 -10.37 -14.96
C ILE A 186 -14.38 -8.90 -15.36
N HIS A 187 -15.47 -8.47 -15.98
CA HIS A 187 -15.64 -7.08 -16.37
C HIS A 187 -15.79 -6.17 -15.13
N PRO A 188 -15.04 -5.04 -15.04
CA PRO A 188 -14.94 -4.24 -13.81
C PRO A 188 -16.21 -3.49 -13.41
N VAL A 189 -17.18 -3.38 -14.33
CA VAL A 189 -18.47 -2.71 -14.08
C VAL A 189 -19.57 -3.66 -13.58
N ILE A 190 -19.32 -4.97 -13.56
CA ILE A 190 -20.32 -5.94 -13.10
C ILE A 190 -20.66 -5.65 -11.64
N SER A 191 -21.96 -5.62 -11.35
CA SER A 191 -22.46 -5.48 -9.99
C SER A 191 -21.91 -6.59 -9.09
N ALA A 192 -21.30 -6.23 -7.96
CA ALA A 192 -20.58 -7.19 -7.12
C ALA A 192 -21.48 -8.33 -6.61
N ASN A 193 -22.75 -8.05 -6.31
CA ASN A 193 -23.75 -9.05 -5.94
C ASN A 193 -24.16 -10.03 -7.05
N LYS A 194 -23.76 -9.80 -8.31
CA LYS A 194 -24.03 -10.72 -9.44
C LYS A 194 -22.87 -11.68 -9.72
N ILE A 195 -21.76 -11.55 -9.00
CA ILE A 195 -20.58 -12.40 -9.22
C ILE A 195 -20.84 -13.80 -8.64
N LYS A 196 -20.82 -14.81 -9.51
CA LYS A 196 -21.05 -16.21 -9.13
C LYS A 196 -19.88 -16.78 -8.32
N MET A 197 -20.14 -17.79 -7.50
CA MET A 197 -19.14 -18.48 -6.66
C MET A 197 -17.89 -18.94 -7.45
N VAL A 198 -18.07 -19.47 -8.66
CA VAL A 198 -16.94 -19.88 -9.52
C VAL A 198 -16.03 -18.70 -9.86
N SER A 199 -16.60 -17.53 -10.14
CA SER A 199 -15.86 -16.30 -10.42
C SER A 199 -15.21 -15.73 -9.15
N LEU A 200 -15.86 -15.84 -7.99
CA LEU A 200 -15.26 -15.45 -6.70
C LEU A 200 -14.02 -16.27 -6.38
N LYS A 201 -14.07 -17.60 -6.60
CA LYS A 201 -12.89 -18.47 -6.44
C LYS A 201 -11.74 -18.04 -7.35
N LYS A 202 -12.03 -17.65 -8.60
CA LYS A 202 -11.03 -17.09 -9.52
C LYS A 202 -10.46 -15.77 -9.02
N ILE A 203 -11.30 -14.84 -8.53
CA ILE A 203 -10.81 -13.57 -7.95
C ILE A 203 -9.83 -13.86 -6.81
N VAL A 204 -10.17 -14.77 -5.89
CA VAL A 204 -9.29 -15.09 -4.75
C VAL A 204 -7.96 -15.67 -5.22
N LEU A 205 -8.00 -16.63 -6.13
CA LEU A 205 -6.81 -17.28 -6.68
C LEU A 205 -5.91 -16.25 -7.36
N GLU A 206 -6.46 -15.44 -8.27
CA GLU A 206 -5.70 -14.44 -9.00
C GLU A 206 -5.23 -13.29 -8.11
N THR A 207 -5.98 -12.92 -7.06
CA THR A 207 -5.50 -11.98 -6.03
C THR A 207 -4.24 -12.50 -5.36
N LYS A 208 -4.27 -13.75 -4.87
CA LYS A 208 -3.10 -14.34 -4.20
C LYS A 208 -1.93 -14.48 -5.17
N SER A 209 -2.16 -14.90 -6.41
CA SER A 209 -1.10 -15.02 -7.42
C SER A 209 -0.48 -13.67 -7.77
N VAL A 210 -1.29 -12.67 -8.15
CA VAL A 210 -0.81 -11.33 -8.53
C VAL A 210 0.00 -10.69 -7.40
N LEU A 211 -0.48 -10.78 -6.16
CA LEU A 211 0.23 -10.18 -5.03
C LEU A 211 1.53 -10.93 -4.71
N LYS A 212 1.56 -12.26 -4.79
CA LYS A 212 2.79 -13.04 -4.63
C LYS A 212 3.81 -12.71 -5.72
N ASP A 213 3.37 -12.62 -6.97
CA ASP A 213 4.22 -12.24 -8.10
C ASP A 213 4.76 -10.82 -7.90
N ALA A 214 3.89 -9.87 -7.50
CA ALA A 214 4.28 -8.50 -7.20
C ALA A 214 5.31 -8.42 -6.08
N LEU A 215 5.10 -9.15 -4.98
CA LEU A 215 6.06 -9.22 -3.86
C LEU A 215 7.41 -9.78 -4.29
N LYS A 216 7.42 -10.84 -5.12
CA LYS A 216 8.65 -11.41 -5.68
C LYS A 216 9.44 -10.39 -6.51
N HIS A 217 8.75 -9.48 -7.18
CA HIS A 217 9.33 -8.41 -7.99
C HIS A 217 9.39 -7.05 -7.26
N ASN A 218 9.34 -7.05 -5.92
CA ASN A 218 9.42 -5.86 -5.07
C ASN A 218 8.35 -4.77 -5.36
N GLY A 219 7.20 -5.16 -5.91
CA GLY A 219 6.12 -4.27 -6.31
C GLY A 219 6.41 -3.51 -7.60
N THR A 220 5.64 -2.46 -7.85
CA THR A 220 5.74 -1.60 -9.02
C THR A 220 6.47 -0.30 -8.70
N THR A 221 7.27 0.19 -9.65
CA THR A 221 7.88 1.53 -9.61
C THR A 221 7.19 2.44 -10.60
N ILE A 222 6.03 3.01 -10.23
CA ILE A 222 5.24 3.85 -11.16
C ILE A 222 5.39 5.35 -10.87
N SER A 223 6.05 5.73 -9.77
CA SER A 223 6.49 7.11 -9.54
C SER A 223 7.57 7.20 -8.48
N ASP A 224 8.78 7.62 -8.86
CA ASP A 224 9.93 7.97 -8.00
C ASP A 224 10.10 7.10 -6.73
N TYR A 225 9.63 5.86 -6.77
CA TYR A 225 9.64 4.93 -5.65
C TYR A 225 11.03 4.33 -5.63
N ARG A 226 11.82 4.77 -4.68
CA ARG A 226 13.04 4.10 -4.28
C ARG A 226 12.74 3.43 -2.96
N SER A 227 12.96 2.13 -2.88
CA SER A 227 12.88 1.42 -1.61
C SER A 227 13.90 2.01 -0.62
N VAL A 228 13.80 1.63 0.65
CA VAL A 228 14.79 1.95 1.68
C VAL A 228 16.20 1.44 1.33
N GLU A 229 16.32 0.50 0.37
CA GLU A 229 17.59 0.04 -0.20
C GLU A 229 17.95 0.71 -1.55
N ASP A 230 17.23 1.74 -1.97
CA ASP A 230 17.33 2.39 -3.28
C ASP A 230 17.05 1.46 -4.49
N LYS A 231 16.57 0.23 -4.25
CA LYS A 231 16.09 -0.69 -5.28
C LYS A 231 14.71 -0.30 -5.77
N THR A 232 14.50 -0.36 -7.08
CA THR A 232 13.21 -0.16 -7.74
C THR A 232 12.45 -1.49 -7.83
N GLY A 233 11.15 -1.47 -7.56
CA GLY A 233 10.25 -2.56 -7.94
C GLY A 233 10.19 -2.75 -9.46
N GLU A 234 9.97 -3.98 -9.91
CA GLU A 234 10.02 -4.39 -11.32
C GLU A 234 8.65 -4.84 -11.86
N TYR A 235 7.63 -4.95 -11.01
CA TYR A 235 6.35 -5.54 -11.37
C TYR A 235 5.59 -4.76 -12.46
N GLN A 236 5.91 -3.48 -12.69
CA GLN A 236 5.37 -2.68 -13.79
C GLN A 236 5.61 -3.31 -15.16
N ASN A 237 6.69 -4.10 -15.29
CA ASN A 237 7.04 -4.81 -16.52
C ASN A 237 6.11 -5.99 -16.78
N PHE A 238 5.42 -6.49 -15.75
CA PHE A 238 4.54 -7.66 -15.78
C PHE A 238 3.05 -7.29 -15.83
N LEU A 239 2.70 -6.01 -15.72
CA LEU A 239 1.32 -5.53 -15.83
C LEU A 239 0.74 -5.88 -17.21
N LYS A 240 -0.47 -6.42 -17.22
CA LYS A 240 -1.19 -6.86 -18.42
C LYS A 240 -2.14 -5.80 -18.95
N VAL A 241 -2.77 -5.03 -18.08
CA VAL A 241 -3.79 -4.04 -18.49
C VAL A 241 -3.53 -2.64 -17.95
N TYR A 242 -3.01 -2.51 -16.74
CA TYR A 242 -2.89 -1.22 -16.09
C TYR A 242 -1.90 -0.31 -16.81
N GLY A 243 -2.38 0.81 -17.35
CA GLY A 243 -1.56 1.75 -18.10
C GLY A 243 -1.06 1.24 -19.47
N LYS A 244 -1.54 0.08 -19.93
CA LYS A 244 -1.24 -0.47 -21.25
C LYS A 244 -2.24 0.05 -22.30
N LYS A 245 -1.82 0.07 -23.56
CA LYS A 245 -2.67 0.43 -24.72
C LYS A 245 -3.31 -0.79 -25.38
N THR A 246 -2.61 -1.92 -25.40
CA THR A 246 -3.04 -3.13 -26.12
C THR A 246 -2.97 -4.33 -25.19
N CYS A 247 -4.00 -5.17 -25.26
CA CYS A 247 -4.11 -6.42 -24.55
C CYS A 247 -3.27 -7.51 -25.24
N GLU A 248 -2.93 -8.57 -24.52
CA GLU A 248 -2.27 -9.76 -25.09
C GLU A 248 -3.13 -10.47 -26.16
N CYS A 249 -4.46 -10.26 -26.15
CA CYS A 249 -5.35 -10.74 -27.23
C CYS A 249 -5.32 -9.87 -28.49
N GLY A 250 -4.46 -8.85 -28.55
CA GLY A 250 -4.33 -7.93 -29.69
C GLY A 250 -5.37 -6.80 -29.75
N LYS A 251 -6.38 -6.81 -28.89
CA LYS A 251 -7.40 -5.74 -28.82
C LYS A 251 -6.94 -4.58 -27.94
N GLU A 252 -7.49 -3.39 -28.18
CA GLU A 252 -7.20 -2.19 -27.40
C GLU A 252 -7.70 -2.32 -25.95
N ILE A 253 -6.92 -1.80 -25.00
CA ILE A 253 -7.32 -1.67 -23.61
C ILE A 253 -8.24 -0.47 -23.46
N SER A 254 -9.44 -0.72 -22.96
CA SER A 254 -10.40 0.31 -22.64
C SER A 254 -10.09 0.97 -21.30
N LYS A 255 -10.35 2.28 -21.23
CA LYS A 255 -10.18 3.07 -20.02
C LYS A 255 -11.47 3.81 -19.69
N ILE A 256 -12.00 3.59 -18.50
CA ILE A 256 -13.16 4.33 -17.95
C ILE A 256 -12.82 4.96 -16.61
N GLN A 257 -13.68 5.86 -16.13
CA GLN A 257 -13.60 6.40 -14.77
C GLN A 257 -14.65 5.73 -13.88
N GLN A 258 -14.23 5.20 -12.74
CA GLN A 258 -15.11 4.62 -11.71
C GLN A 258 -14.71 5.18 -10.35
N ALA A 259 -15.67 5.81 -9.63
CA ALA A 259 -15.45 6.40 -8.31
C ALA A 259 -14.19 7.30 -8.24
N GLY A 260 -14.03 8.18 -9.24
CA GLY A 260 -12.89 9.11 -9.30
C GLY A 260 -11.55 8.49 -9.71
N ARG A 261 -11.49 7.19 -10.02
CA ARG A 261 -10.26 6.48 -10.40
C ARG A 261 -10.33 5.93 -11.83
N SER A 262 -9.20 5.92 -12.53
CA SER A 262 -9.09 5.26 -13.84
C SER A 262 -9.19 3.74 -13.69
N THR A 263 -9.96 3.09 -14.55
CA THR A 263 -10.05 1.63 -14.69
C THR A 263 -9.52 1.24 -16.05
N TYR A 264 -8.64 0.25 -16.10
CA TYR A 264 -8.12 -0.35 -17.33
C TYR A 264 -8.64 -1.78 -17.44
N PHE A 265 -9.12 -2.17 -18.61
CA PHE A 265 -9.70 -3.50 -18.85
C PHE A 265 -9.76 -3.82 -20.36
N CYS A 266 -9.93 -5.09 -20.70
CA CYS A 266 -10.10 -5.54 -22.08
C CYS A 266 -11.53 -6.07 -22.29
N ASN A 267 -12.31 -5.40 -23.16
CA ASN A 267 -13.68 -5.82 -23.52
C ASN A 267 -13.78 -7.22 -24.12
N ASN A 268 -12.69 -7.75 -24.67
CA ASN A 268 -12.67 -9.08 -25.27
C ASN A 268 -12.34 -10.19 -24.27
N CYS A 269 -11.47 -9.90 -23.29
CA CYS A 269 -11.01 -10.90 -22.32
C CYS A 269 -11.85 -10.92 -21.04
N GLN A 270 -12.59 -9.86 -20.75
CA GLN A 270 -13.37 -9.69 -19.53
C GLN A 270 -14.85 -9.57 -19.89
N ILE A 271 -15.65 -10.51 -19.37
CA ILE A 271 -17.09 -10.62 -19.62
C ILE A 271 -17.85 -10.23 -18.36
#